data_AF-A0A9P1JYN0-F1
#
_entry.id   AF-A0A9P1JYN0-F1
#
_cell.length_a   1.000
_cell.length_b   1.000
_cell.length_c   1.000
_cell.angle_alpha   90.00
_cell.angle_beta   90.00
_cell.angle_gamma   90.00
#
_symmetry.space_group_name_H-M   'P 1'
#
loop_
_entity.id
_entity.type
_entity.pdbx_description
1 polymer ?
#
loop_
_entity_poly.entity_id
_entity_poly.type
_entity_poly.pdbx_seq_one_letter_code
_entity_poly.pdbx_strand_id
1 'polypeptide(L)'
;MGDARQRWLSGVPEDRRDALVPPAWFDAWASATFASDAVGATQEPPVIRAPNGNIADSMTYWCSGRPLYDPGRIRSPTLVVVGAWDADTPVAMAEQVFRELGAASRRRMVVIGDATHTVLLERNRMQLFRETQLFLEEQG
;
A
#
# COMPACT_ATOMS: atom_id res chain seq x y z
N MET A 1 -15.22 4.44 10.87
CA MET A 1 -13.90 4.07 11.45
C MET A 1 -13.70 2.56 11.61
N GLY A 2 -14.68 1.80 12.11
CA GLY A 2 -14.53 0.35 12.34
C GLY A 2 -14.11 -0.45 11.10
N ASP A 3 -14.69 -0.16 9.94
CA ASP A 3 -14.39 -0.85 8.67
C ASP A 3 -12.93 -0.64 8.20
N ALA A 4 -12.42 0.60 8.31
CA ALA A 4 -11.05 0.92 7.92
C ALA A 4 -10.00 0.20 8.81
N ARG A 5 -10.24 0.10 10.12
CA ARG A 5 -9.35 -0.63 11.04
C ARG A 5 -9.39 -2.14 10.77
N GLN A 6 -10.57 -2.68 10.47
CA GLN A 6 -10.73 -4.09 10.14
C GLN A 6 -9.98 -4.45 8.84
N ARG A 7 -10.14 -3.62 7.79
CA ARG A 7 -9.41 -3.82 6.52
C ARG A 7 -7.89 -3.78 6.73
N TRP A 8 -7.39 -2.76 7.44
CA TRP A 8 -5.96 -2.62 7.76
C TRP A 8 -5.40 -3.90 8.39
N LEU A 9 -6.10 -4.45 9.39
CA LEU A 9 -5.61 -5.60 10.16
C LEU A 9 -5.93 -6.97 9.54
N SER A 10 -6.52 -7.02 8.34
CA SER A 10 -7.02 -8.26 7.72
C SER A 10 -5.93 -9.31 7.49
N GLY A 11 -4.72 -8.91 7.11
CA GLY A 11 -3.57 -9.80 6.92
C GLY A 11 -2.74 -10.05 8.17
N VAL A 12 -3.09 -9.44 9.31
CA VAL A 12 -2.25 -9.41 10.52
C VAL A 12 -2.60 -10.58 11.46
N PRO A 13 -1.61 -11.38 11.91
CA PRO A 13 -1.82 -12.39 12.93
C PRO A 13 -2.45 -11.80 14.20
N GLU A 14 -3.42 -12.51 14.78
CA GLU A 14 -4.25 -11.98 15.88
C GLU A 14 -3.43 -11.48 17.07
N ASP A 15 -2.40 -12.22 17.46
CA ASP A 15 -1.48 -11.91 18.54
C ASP A 15 -0.56 -10.70 18.25
N ARG A 16 -0.55 -10.20 17.02
CA ARG A 16 0.32 -9.10 16.55
C ARG A 16 -0.43 -7.81 16.26
N ARG A 17 -1.76 -7.83 16.22
CA ARG A 17 -2.60 -6.68 15.80
C ARG A 17 -2.38 -5.44 16.66
N ASP A 18 -2.36 -5.61 17.98
CA ASP A 18 -2.20 -4.47 18.92
C ASP A 18 -0.79 -3.88 18.91
N ALA A 19 0.20 -4.66 18.47
CA ALA A 19 1.59 -4.25 18.45
C ALA A 19 2.02 -3.61 17.11
N LEU A 20 1.18 -3.66 16.07
CA LEU A 20 1.51 -3.20 14.71
C LEU A 20 1.39 -1.67 14.57
N VAL A 21 0.29 -1.12 15.08
CA VAL A 21 -0.04 0.30 15.04
C VAL A 21 -0.32 0.77 16.47
N PRO A 22 0.47 1.72 17.00
CA PRO A 22 0.12 2.36 18.27
C PRO A 22 -1.33 2.90 18.20
N PRO A 23 -2.21 2.65 19.17
CA PRO A 23 -3.62 3.08 19.09
C PRO A 23 -3.79 4.57 18.76
N ALA A 24 -2.99 5.42 19.40
CA ALA A 24 -2.99 6.87 19.17
C ALA A 24 -2.66 7.28 17.72
N TRP A 25 -1.92 6.44 16.96
CA TRP A 25 -1.59 6.73 15.56
C TRP A 25 -2.78 6.53 14.64
N PHE A 26 -3.61 5.50 14.87
CA PHE A 26 -4.82 5.30 14.08
C PHE A 26 -5.77 6.48 14.25
N ASP A 27 -5.99 6.93 15.49
CA ASP A 27 -6.88 8.05 15.78
C ASP A 27 -6.34 9.36 15.20
N ALA A 28 -5.04 9.62 15.31
CA ALA A 28 -4.41 10.79 14.71
C ALA A 28 -4.53 10.79 13.17
N TRP A 29 -4.24 9.65 12.53
CA TRP A 29 -4.38 9.50 11.08
C TRP A 29 -5.83 9.67 10.63
N ALA A 30 -6.77 9.03 11.32
CA ALA A 30 -8.17 9.13 10.98
C ALA A 30 -8.69 10.56 11.16
N SER A 31 -8.37 11.22 12.28
CA SER A 31 -8.71 12.63 12.49
C SER A 31 -8.16 13.54 11.40
N ALA A 32 -6.90 13.36 10.99
CA ALA A 32 -6.29 14.14 9.93
C ALA A 32 -6.96 13.87 8.57
N THR A 33 -7.33 12.62 8.30
CA THR A 33 -8.00 12.21 7.05
C THR A 33 -9.40 12.83 6.97
N PHE A 34 -10.20 12.78 8.03
CA PHE A 34 -11.53 13.43 8.07
C PHE A 34 -11.44 14.96 7.98
N ALA A 35 -10.42 15.57 8.60
CA ALA A 35 -10.20 17.01 8.47
C ALA A 35 -9.83 17.46 7.05
N SER A 36 -9.33 16.55 6.20
CA SER A 36 -8.95 16.86 4.82
C SER A 36 -10.14 17.02 3.86
N ASP A 37 -11.34 16.57 4.24
CA ASP A 37 -12.56 16.69 3.44
C ASP A 37 -13.64 17.47 4.20
N ALA A 38 -13.59 18.80 4.12
CA ALA A 38 -14.54 19.68 4.80
C ALA A 38 -16.01 19.42 4.42
N VAL A 39 -16.28 18.96 3.19
CA VAL A 39 -17.66 18.65 2.74
C VAL A 39 -18.11 17.28 3.23
N GLY A 40 -17.20 16.30 3.25
CA GLY A 40 -17.47 15.00 3.87
C GLY A 40 -17.76 15.11 5.36
N ALA A 41 -17.05 16.02 6.05
CA ALA A 41 -17.20 16.30 7.47
C ALA A 41 -18.56 16.91 7.85
N THR A 42 -19.28 17.55 6.93
CA THR A 42 -20.62 18.14 7.18
C THR A 42 -21.78 17.16 7.00
N GLN A 43 -21.52 15.91 6.60
CA GLN A 43 -22.55 14.88 6.42
C GLN A 43 -22.83 14.13 7.73
N GLU A 44 -24.00 13.46 7.80
CA GLU A 44 -24.42 12.68 8.98
C GLU A 44 -24.72 11.22 8.57
N PRO A 45 -23.88 10.24 8.96
CA PRO A 45 -22.61 10.41 9.69
C PRO A 45 -21.51 11.03 8.79
N PRO A 46 -20.44 11.60 9.38
CA PRO A 46 -19.30 12.12 8.62
C PRO A 46 -18.67 11.07 7.71
N VAL A 47 -18.29 11.48 6.49
CA VAL A 47 -17.70 10.61 5.47
C VAL A 47 -16.37 11.16 4.94
N ILE A 48 -15.60 10.29 4.30
CA ILE A 48 -14.50 10.67 3.40
C ILE A 48 -14.99 10.45 1.98
N ARG A 49 -14.95 11.48 1.13
CA ARG A 49 -15.24 11.30 -0.29
C ARG A 49 -13.95 10.87 -1.00
N ALA A 50 -14.01 9.73 -1.68
CA ALA A 50 -12.94 9.25 -2.56
C ALA A 50 -13.36 9.41 -4.03
N PRO A 51 -12.44 9.77 -4.94
CA PRO A 51 -12.75 9.81 -6.36
C PRO A 51 -13.00 8.39 -6.89
N ASN A 52 -14.05 8.22 -7.71
CA ASN A 52 -14.45 6.93 -8.28
C ASN A 52 -13.64 6.50 -9.52
N GLY A 53 -12.52 7.18 -9.84
CA GLY A 53 -11.76 6.93 -11.06
C GLY A 53 -11.22 5.50 -11.16
N ASN A 54 -10.81 4.93 -10.03
CA ASN A 54 -10.31 3.55 -9.94
C ASN A 54 -11.37 2.48 -10.27
N ILE A 55 -12.67 2.81 -10.22
CA ILE A 55 -13.75 1.87 -10.52
C ILE A 55 -13.70 1.46 -12.00
N ALA A 56 -13.45 2.42 -12.90
CA ALA A 56 -13.35 2.14 -14.32
C ALA A 56 -12.20 1.18 -14.63
N ASP A 57 -11.03 1.42 -14.02
CA ASP A 57 -9.87 0.54 -14.17
C ASP A 57 -10.12 -0.84 -13.58
N SER A 58 -10.74 -0.90 -12.40
CA SER A 58 -11.07 -2.16 -11.72
C SER A 58 -12.03 -3.00 -12.57
N MET A 59 -13.09 -2.41 -13.11
CA MET A 59 -14.06 -3.13 -13.94
C MET A 59 -13.47 -3.53 -15.29
N THR A 60 -12.71 -2.63 -15.92
CA THR A 60 -12.16 -2.87 -17.27
C THR A 60 -11.03 -3.89 -17.27
N TYR A 61 -10.16 -3.86 -16.26
CA TYR A 61 -8.92 -4.63 -16.22
C TYR A 61 -8.95 -5.70 -15.13
N TRP A 62 -9.03 -5.29 -13.86
CA TRP A 62 -8.88 -6.22 -12.73
C TRP A 62 -9.95 -7.33 -12.72
N CYS A 63 -11.23 -6.94 -12.73
CA CYS A 63 -12.36 -7.87 -12.70
C CYS A 63 -12.49 -8.70 -13.99
N SER A 64 -11.83 -8.31 -15.07
CA SER A 64 -11.83 -9.04 -16.35
C SER A 64 -10.58 -9.91 -16.53
N GLY A 65 -9.69 -9.97 -15.53
CA GLY A 65 -8.43 -10.72 -15.61
C GLY A 65 -7.44 -10.16 -16.63
N ARG A 66 -7.59 -8.89 -17.03
CA ARG A 66 -6.71 -8.21 -17.97
C ARG A 66 -5.70 -7.36 -17.20
N PRO A 67 -4.40 -7.44 -17.51
CA PRO A 67 -3.42 -6.57 -16.88
C PRO A 67 -3.65 -5.11 -17.30
N LEU A 68 -3.58 -4.18 -16.34
CA LEU A 68 -3.72 -2.74 -16.59
C LEU A 68 -2.55 -2.18 -17.42
N TYR A 69 -1.37 -2.76 -17.26
CA TYR A 69 -0.15 -2.41 -17.95
C TYR A 69 0.77 -3.64 -18.08
N ASP A 70 1.81 -3.53 -18.91
CA ASP A 70 2.84 -4.56 -19.08
C ASP A 70 4.14 -4.13 -18.35
N PRO A 71 4.50 -4.77 -17.21
CA PRO A 71 5.73 -4.45 -16.49
C PRO A 71 7.00 -4.65 -17.32
N GLY A 72 6.97 -5.54 -18.31
CA GLY A 72 8.09 -5.81 -19.21
C GLY A 72 8.48 -4.63 -20.10
N ARG A 73 7.64 -3.59 -20.17
CA ARG A 73 7.94 -2.34 -20.90
C ARG A 73 8.63 -1.28 -20.06
N ILE A 74 8.74 -1.48 -18.75
CA ILE A 74 9.40 -0.54 -17.85
C ILE A 74 10.91 -0.66 -18.03
N ARG A 75 11.57 0.42 -18.46
CA ARG A 75 13.03 0.47 -18.67
C ARG A 75 13.80 1.11 -17.53
N SER A 76 13.14 1.96 -16.75
CA SER A 76 13.74 2.67 -15.62
C SER A 76 14.15 1.70 -14.50
N PRO A 77 15.18 2.04 -13.70
CA PRO A 77 15.42 1.35 -12.44
C PRO A 77 14.12 1.27 -11.62
N THR A 78 13.78 0.08 -11.13
CA THR A 78 12.52 -0.14 -10.41
C THR A 78 12.75 -0.82 -9.06
N LEU A 79 12.14 -0.27 -8.01
CA LEU A 79 12.05 -0.87 -6.67
C LEU A 79 10.61 -1.32 -6.44
N VAL A 80 10.41 -2.58 -6.04
CA VAL A 80 9.14 -3.11 -5.57
C VAL A 80 9.25 -3.34 -4.07
N VAL A 81 8.42 -2.68 -3.27
CA VAL A 81 8.36 -2.89 -1.81
C VAL A 81 6.97 -3.37 -1.44
N VAL A 82 6.89 -4.42 -0.62
CA VAL A 82 5.62 -5.00 -0.16
C VAL A 82 5.71 -5.41 1.30
N GLY A 83 4.61 -5.30 2.04
CA GLY A 83 4.50 -5.82 3.40
C GLY A 83 4.24 -7.32 3.41
N ALA A 84 4.87 -8.06 4.34
CA ALA A 84 4.67 -9.51 4.48
C ALA A 84 3.22 -9.90 4.83
N TRP A 85 2.45 -8.97 5.41
CA TRP A 85 1.04 -9.12 5.78
C TRP A 85 0.11 -8.26 4.92
N ASP A 86 0.58 -7.80 3.76
CA ASP A 86 -0.27 -7.08 2.81
C ASP A 86 -1.34 -8.02 2.23
N ALA A 87 -2.61 -7.77 2.58
CA ALA A 87 -3.75 -8.53 2.08
C ALA A 87 -4.36 -7.93 0.80
N ASP A 88 -4.10 -6.65 0.52
CA ASP A 88 -4.64 -5.93 -0.62
C ASP A 88 -3.80 -6.23 -1.88
N THR A 89 -2.49 -6.28 -1.71
CA THR A 89 -1.50 -6.66 -2.74
C THR A 89 -0.49 -7.66 -2.17
N PRO A 90 -0.87 -8.95 -2.01
CA PRO A 90 -0.01 -9.95 -1.40
C PRO A 90 1.35 -10.11 -2.06
N VAL A 91 2.32 -10.63 -1.30
CA VAL A 91 3.71 -10.84 -1.75
C VAL A 91 3.79 -11.57 -3.10
N ALA A 92 2.94 -12.57 -3.34
CA ALA A 92 2.89 -13.30 -4.61
C ALA A 92 2.61 -12.39 -5.84
N MET A 93 1.79 -11.35 -5.68
CA MET A 93 1.54 -10.37 -6.73
C MET A 93 2.76 -9.47 -6.98
N ALA A 94 3.42 -9.03 -5.90
CA ALA A 94 4.66 -8.25 -6.00
C ALA A 94 5.78 -9.07 -6.68
N GLU A 95 5.90 -10.35 -6.35
CA GLU A 95 6.83 -11.27 -7.00
C GLU A 95 6.53 -11.45 -8.49
N GLN A 96 5.25 -11.52 -8.86
CA GLN A 96 4.85 -11.58 -10.27
C GLN A 96 5.32 -10.34 -11.03
N VAL A 97 4.99 -9.14 -10.55
CA VAL A 97 5.46 -7.88 -11.16
C VAL A 97 6.98 -7.86 -11.24
N PHE A 98 7.67 -8.24 -10.16
CA PHE A 98 9.13 -8.26 -10.12
C PHE A 98 9.74 -9.17 -11.20
N ARG A 99 9.19 -10.37 -11.40
CA ARG A 99 9.61 -11.29 -12.47
C ARG A 99 9.40 -10.68 -13.86
N GLU A 100 8.28 -10.00 -14.06
CA GLU A 100 7.88 -9.39 -15.34
C GLU A 100 8.68 -8.12 -15.71
N LEU A 101 9.40 -7.48 -14.77
CA LEU A 101 10.29 -6.33 -15.02
C LEU A 101 11.55 -6.67 -15.85
N GLY A 102 11.41 -7.33 -17.00
CA GLY A 102 12.52 -7.84 -17.81
C GLY A 102 13.33 -6.78 -18.54
N ALA A 103 12.76 -5.60 -18.81
CA ALA A 103 13.44 -4.50 -19.49
C ALA A 103 14.03 -3.44 -18.54
N ALA A 104 13.80 -3.55 -17.23
CA ALA A 104 14.28 -2.57 -16.26
C ALA A 104 15.81 -2.67 -16.17
N SER A 105 16.51 -1.53 -16.28
CA SER A 105 17.98 -1.50 -16.20
C SER A 105 18.54 -1.98 -14.86
N ARG A 106 17.74 -1.84 -13.80
CA ARG A 106 17.97 -2.39 -12.46
C ARG A 106 16.62 -2.70 -11.83
N ARG A 107 16.51 -3.83 -11.12
CA ARG A 107 15.31 -4.16 -10.34
C ARG A 107 15.67 -4.68 -8.95
N ARG A 108 14.96 -4.22 -7.93
CA ARG A 108 15.06 -4.71 -6.54
C ARG A 108 13.66 -4.98 -6.01
N MET A 109 13.51 -6.05 -5.23
CA MET A 109 12.31 -6.32 -4.45
C MET A 109 12.68 -6.39 -2.98
N VAL A 110 11.87 -5.77 -2.13
CA VAL A 110 11.98 -5.83 -0.67
C VAL A 110 10.65 -6.27 -0.08
N VAL A 111 10.67 -7.30 0.76
CA VAL A 111 9.54 -7.69 1.60
C VAL A 111 9.81 -7.21 3.02
N ILE A 112 8.97 -6.31 3.53
CA ILE A 112 9.08 -5.80 4.89
C ILE A 112 8.33 -6.74 5.82
N GLY A 113 9.02 -7.32 6.80
CA GLY A 113 8.41 -8.15 7.84
C GLY A 113 7.49 -7.33 8.75
N ASP A 114 6.45 -7.99 9.30
CA ASP A 114 5.44 -7.37 10.16
C ASP A 114 4.90 -6.02 9.61
N ALA A 115 4.53 -6.02 8.34
CA ALA A 115 4.03 -4.84 7.65
C ALA A 115 2.86 -5.19 6.74
N THR A 116 1.87 -4.30 6.66
CA THR A 116 0.69 -4.47 5.80
C THR A 116 0.72 -3.51 4.62
N HIS A 117 -0.41 -3.41 3.90
CA HIS A 117 -0.61 -2.45 2.81
C HIS A 117 -0.35 -0.99 3.24
N THR A 118 -0.56 -0.67 4.51
CA THR A 118 -0.44 0.67 5.08
C THR A 118 0.87 0.87 5.85
N VAL A 119 1.94 0.13 5.51
CA VAL A 119 3.26 0.17 6.16
C VAL A 119 3.79 1.58 6.45
N LEU A 120 3.44 2.57 5.63
CA LEU A 120 3.78 3.98 5.85
C LEU A 120 3.34 4.51 7.23
N LEU A 121 2.26 3.97 7.78
CA LEU A 121 1.64 4.37 9.04
C LEU A 121 1.96 3.40 10.19
N GLU A 122 2.85 2.44 9.98
CA GLU A 122 3.11 1.35 10.92
C GLU A 122 4.49 1.46 11.59
N ARG A 123 4.72 0.66 12.62
CA ARG A 123 6.00 0.65 13.36
C ARG A 123 7.23 0.44 12.47
N ASN A 124 7.09 -0.34 11.39
CA ASN A 124 8.19 -0.70 10.49
C ASN A 124 8.34 0.26 9.30
N ARG A 125 7.61 1.39 9.27
CA ARG A 125 7.68 2.41 8.21
C ARG A 125 9.09 2.91 7.90
N MET A 126 9.97 2.93 8.90
CA MET A 126 11.35 3.39 8.71
C MET A 126 12.16 2.47 7.79
N GLN A 127 11.82 1.19 7.69
CA GLN A 127 12.43 0.31 6.69
C GLN A 127 12.00 0.74 5.29
N LEU A 128 10.71 1.01 5.04
CA LEU A 128 10.26 1.54 3.74
C LEU A 128 11.06 2.79 3.34
N PHE A 129 11.17 3.77 4.23
CA PHE A 129 11.92 5.00 3.93
C PHE A 129 13.39 4.75 3.62
N ARG A 130 14.08 3.90 4.40
CA ARG A 130 15.49 3.57 4.17
C ARG A 130 15.70 2.85 2.85
N GLU A 131 14.88 1.86 2.53
CA GLU A 131 15.01 1.09 1.29
C GLU A 131 14.75 1.96 0.06
N THR A 132 13.77 2.87 0.14
CA THR A 132 13.53 3.88 -0.89
C THR A 132 14.72 4.83 -1.02
N GLN A 133 15.25 5.35 0.09
CA GLN A 133 16.41 6.25 0.07
C GLN A 133 17.64 5.56 -0.53
N LEU A 134 17.99 4.37 -0.06
CA LEU A 134 19.12 3.58 -0.59
C LEU A 134 18.96 3.32 -2.09
N PHE A 135 17.74 3.00 -2.53
CA PHE A 135 17.49 2.76 -3.95
C PHE A 135 17.69 4.02 -4.81
N LEU A 136 17.31 5.20 -4.31
CA LEU A 136 17.44 6.48 -5.00
C LEU A 136 18.87 7.03 -4.96
N GLU A 137 19.61 6.79 -3.88
CA GLU A 137 20.98 7.27 -3.68
C GLU A 137 22.05 6.36 -4.29
N GLU A 138 21.71 5.09 -4.57
CA GLU A 138 22.59 4.19 -5.31
C GLU A 138 22.91 4.76 -6.69
N GLN A 139 24.17 5.15 -6.88
CA GLN A 139 24.69 5.48 -8.21
C GLN A 139 24.79 4.19 -9.04
N GLY A 140 24.27 4.25 -10.27
CA GLY A 140 24.31 3.17 -11.25
C GLY A 140 25.65 3.11 -11.98
#